data_AF-A0A5R8KBB5-F1
#
_entry.id   AF-A0A5R8KBB5-F1
#
_cell.length_a   1.000
_cell.length_b   1.000
_cell.length_c   1.000
_cell.angle_alpha   90.00
_cell.angle_beta   90.00
_cell.angle_gamma   90.00
#
_symmetry.space_group_name_H-M   'P 1'
#
loop_
_entity.id
_entity.type
_entity.pdbx_description
1 polymer ?
#
loop_
_entity_poly.entity_id
_entity_poly.type
_entity_poly.pdbx_seq_one_letter_code
_entity_poly.pdbx_strand_id
1 'polypeptide(L)'
;MKSRIYQVTVAADAPVMKLKDAAQNAGLLPFDGSEKSDLSPKKSFEVVHESRVVDPKSFWFLAPGVLVYPEAMIGEDVYESPYYSWAYDVELLSMVSETDHFWAMNTTQVFPHPNTGYVFNLKYNYPLFRLEGEAKTDLFCLEGQESTGDELLVNYRQYGLSGLTFEEFWVG
;
A
#
# COMPACT_ATOMS: atom_id res chain seq x y z
N MET A 1 22.80 4.46 10.38
CA MET A 1 22.72 4.50 8.89
C MET A 1 22.04 5.80 8.47
N LYS A 2 22.24 6.32 7.25
CA LYS A 2 21.49 7.51 6.76
C LYS A 2 20.09 7.06 6.33
N SER A 3 19.04 7.67 6.87
CA SER A 3 17.66 7.37 6.47
C SER A 3 17.33 8.02 5.13
N ARG A 4 16.56 7.32 4.29
CA ARG A 4 16.11 7.81 2.98
C ARG A 4 14.61 7.63 2.84
N ILE A 5 13.94 8.64 2.29
CA ILE A 5 12.52 8.57 1.97
C ILE A 5 12.37 8.50 0.47
N TYR A 6 11.55 7.55 0.01
CA TYR A 6 11.21 7.39 -1.38
C TYR A 6 9.72 7.68 -1.57
N GLN A 7 9.40 8.45 -2.60
CA GLN A 7 8.05 8.51 -3.11
C GLN A 7 7.76 7.21 -3.86
N VAL A 8 6.65 6.58 -3.51
CA VAL A 8 6.18 5.33 -4.10
C VAL A 8 5.08 5.66 -5.09
N THR A 9 5.32 5.33 -6.35
CA THR A 9 4.32 5.48 -7.41
C THR A 9 4.02 4.13 -8.05
N VAL A 10 2.87 4.05 -8.70
CA VAL A 10 2.44 2.87 -9.44
C VAL A 10 3.20 2.83 -10.75
N ALA A 11 3.81 1.69 -11.07
CA ALA A 11 4.49 1.53 -12.36
C ALA A 11 3.48 1.63 -13.51
N ALA A 12 3.91 2.18 -14.66
CA ALA A 12 3.01 2.40 -15.81
C ALA A 12 2.39 1.10 -16.36
N ASP A 13 3.05 -0.03 -16.11
CA ASP A 13 2.65 -1.38 -16.49
C ASP A 13 2.00 -2.17 -15.33
N ALA A 14 1.82 -1.54 -14.16
CA ALA A 14 1.21 -2.21 -13.02
C ALA A 14 -0.25 -2.59 -13.32
N PRO A 15 -0.69 -3.79 -12.93
CA PRO A 15 -2.07 -4.22 -13.13
C PRO A 15 -3.02 -3.37 -12.29
N VAL A 16 -4.16 -3.03 -12.89
CA VAL A 16 -5.19 -2.19 -12.29
C VAL A 16 -6.41 -3.04 -11.92
N MET A 17 -6.83 -2.99 -10.64
CA MET A 17 -8.09 -3.55 -10.17
C MET A 17 -9.19 -2.49 -10.22
N LYS A 18 -10.40 -2.89 -10.62
CA LYS A 18 -11.58 -2.01 -10.62
C LYS A 18 -12.51 -2.39 -9.48
N LEU A 19 -12.94 -1.39 -8.71
CA LEU A 19 -13.96 -1.58 -7.68
C LEU A 19 -15.32 -1.87 -8.34
N LYS A 20 -16.01 -2.90 -7.86
CA LYS A 20 -17.41 -3.14 -8.18
C LYS A 20 -18.23 -2.69 -6.98
N ASP A 21 -18.64 -1.43 -7.03
CA ASP A 21 -19.60 -0.92 -6.05
C ASP A 21 -20.95 -1.63 -6.27
N ALA A 22 -21.55 -2.14 -5.20
CA ALA A 22 -22.89 -2.71 -5.23
C ALA A 22 -23.96 -1.71 -5.67
N ALA A 23 -23.70 -0.40 -5.55
CA ALA A 23 -24.60 0.69 -5.91
C ALA A 23 -24.26 1.41 -7.24
N GLN A 24 -23.06 1.26 -7.80
CA GLN A 24 -22.64 1.98 -9.01
C GLN A 24 -21.87 1.12 -10.02
N ASN A 25 -22.27 1.25 -11.28
CA ASN A 25 -21.62 0.61 -12.42
C ASN A 25 -20.15 1.06 -12.55
N ALA A 26 -19.26 0.10 -12.27
CA ALA A 26 -17.88 -0.06 -12.73
C ALA A 26 -17.10 1.20 -13.19
N GLY A 27 -16.16 1.62 -12.34
CA GLY A 27 -15.11 2.56 -12.67
C GLY A 27 -14.04 2.59 -11.58
N LEU A 28 -12.83 3.06 -11.92
CA LEU A 28 -11.87 3.49 -10.91
C LEU A 28 -12.55 4.61 -10.12
N LEU A 29 -12.92 4.34 -8.86
CA LEU A 29 -13.50 5.38 -8.03
C LEU A 29 -12.39 6.39 -7.75
N PRO A 30 -12.60 7.70 -8.00
CA PRO A 30 -11.65 8.71 -7.59
C PRO A 30 -11.48 8.63 -6.07
N PHE A 31 -10.30 8.21 -5.63
CA PHE A 31 -9.94 8.19 -4.22
C PHE A 31 -9.26 9.50 -3.87
N ASP A 32 -9.80 10.17 -2.86
CA ASP A 32 -9.42 11.52 -2.43
C ASP A 32 -8.49 11.51 -1.21
N GLY A 33 -7.98 10.33 -0.82
CA GLY A 33 -7.16 10.19 0.37
C GLY A 33 -7.94 10.17 1.68
N SER A 34 -9.27 10.31 1.65
CA SER A 34 -10.09 10.27 2.88
C SER A 34 -10.21 8.83 3.42
N GLU A 35 -10.35 8.72 4.74
CA GLU A 35 -10.81 7.46 5.36
C GLU A 35 -12.13 7.06 4.72
N LYS A 36 -12.21 5.83 4.22
CA LYS A 36 -13.48 5.29 3.72
C LYS A 36 -14.16 4.58 4.86
N SER A 37 -14.58 5.35 5.86
CA SER A 37 -15.30 4.84 7.05
C SER A 37 -16.56 4.01 6.70
N ASP A 38 -17.09 4.17 5.49
CA ASP A 38 -18.14 3.36 4.87
C ASP A 38 -17.65 1.99 4.38
N LEU A 39 -16.40 1.89 3.95
CA LEU A 39 -15.66 0.66 3.65
C LEU A 39 -15.04 0.08 4.92
N SER A 40 -15.88 -0.53 5.76
CA SER A 40 -15.40 -1.19 6.97
C SER A 40 -14.46 -2.37 6.63
N PRO A 41 -13.32 -2.58 7.33
CA PRO A 41 -12.52 -3.81 7.24
C PRO A 41 -13.33 -5.08 7.55
N LYS A 42 -14.49 -4.95 8.21
CA LYS A 42 -15.42 -6.04 8.53
C LYS A 42 -16.43 -6.32 7.43
N LYS A 43 -16.46 -5.52 6.37
CA LYS A 43 -17.36 -5.68 5.22
C LYS A 43 -16.50 -5.85 3.97
N SER A 44 -16.60 -7.01 3.36
CA SER A 44 -16.00 -7.25 2.04
C SER A 44 -16.65 -6.34 1.01
N PHE A 45 -15.85 -5.95 0.02
CA PHE A 45 -16.32 -5.37 -1.23
C PHE A 45 -15.78 -6.18 -2.40
N GLU A 46 -16.54 -6.23 -3.49
CA GLU A 46 -16.16 -6.96 -4.68
C GLU A 46 -15.30 -6.07 -5.59
N VAL A 47 -14.27 -6.67 -6.17
CA VAL A 47 -13.44 -6.03 -7.20
C VAL A 47 -13.34 -6.95 -8.41
N VAL A 48 -13.25 -6.34 -9.59
CA VAL A 48 -13.03 -7.06 -10.84
C VAL A 48 -11.68 -6.63 -11.38
N HIS A 49 -10.84 -7.63 -11.66
CA HIS A 49 -9.60 -7.42 -12.39
C HIS A 49 -9.83 -7.70 -13.89
N GLU A 50 -9.24 -6.86 -14.75
CA GLU A 50 -9.38 -7.02 -16.21
C GLU A 50 -8.49 -8.14 -16.77
N SER A 51 -7.40 -8.48 -16.08
CA SER A 51 -6.47 -9.53 -16.48
C SER A 51 -6.72 -10.82 -15.71
N ARG A 52 -6.96 -11.93 -16.41
CA ARG A 52 -7.21 -13.26 -15.83
C ARG A 52 -5.97 -13.87 -15.14
N VAL A 53 -4.79 -13.30 -15.32
CA VAL A 53 -3.54 -13.80 -14.71
C VAL A 53 -3.18 -12.89 -13.55
N VAL A 54 -3.24 -13.44 -12.34
CA VAL A 54 -2.70 -12.80 -11.15
C VAL A 54 -1.22 -13.13 -11.09
N ASP A 55 -0.35 -12.14 -11.31
CA ASP A 55 1.07 -12.31 -10.96
C ASP A 55 1.16 -12.22 -9.43
N PRO A 56 1.49 -13.33 -8.73
CA PRO A 56 1.52 -13.34 -7.27
C PRO A 56 2.62 -12.45 -6.69
N LYS A 57 3.52 -11.89 -7.52
CA LYS A 57 4.59 -10.97 -7.08
C LYS A 57 4.34 -9.51 -7.44
N SER A 58 3.26 -9.20 -8.16
CA SER A 58 2.94 -7.82 -8.52
C SER A 58 2.08 -7.16 -7.46
N PHE A 59 2.43 -5.93 -7.08
CA PHE A 59 1.46 -5.01 -6.48
C PHE A 59 0.44 -4.60 -7.53
N TRP A 60 -0.78 -4.33 -7.09
CA TRP A 60 -1.83 -3.84 -7.96
C TRP A 60 -2.33 -2.50 -7.48
N PHE A 61 -2.82 -1.74 -8.44
CA PHE A 61 -3.41 -0.44 -8.19
C PHE A 61 -4.92 -0.55 -8.19
N LEU A 62 -5.54 -0.13 -7.08
CA LEU A 62 -7.00 -0.10 -6.96
C LEU A 62 -7.56 1.30 -7.22
N ALA A 63 -6.94 2.29 -6.58
CA ALA A 63 -7.27 3.70 -6.71
C ALA A 63 -6.05 4.52 -6.25
N PRO A 64 -5.93 5.81 -6.61
CA PRO A 64 -4.82 6.67 -6.16
C PRO A 64 -4.56 6.49 -4.66
N GLY A 65 -3.32 6.25 -4.22
CA GLY A 65 -3.02 6.05 -2.80
C GLY A 65 -3.54 4.76 -2.15
N VAL A 66 -4.10 3.81 -2.91
CA VAL A 66 -4.57 2.50 -2.44
C VAL A 66 -3.92 1.38 -3.25
N LEU A 67 -3.10 0.56 -2.57
CA LEU A 67 -2.38 -0.56 -3.19
C LEU A 67 -2.89 -1.90 -2.70
N VAL A 68 -2.88 -2.89 -3.58
CA VAL A 68 -3.19 -4.29 -3.26
C VAL A 68 -1.89 -5.07 -3.07
N TYR A 69 -1.80 -5.81 -1.97
CA TYR A 69 -0.63 -6.65 -1.71
C TYR A 69 -0.56 -7.84 -2.67
N PRO A 70 0.63 -8.19 -3.17
CA PRO A 70 0.84 -9.44 -3.90
C PRO A 70 0.55 -10.65 -3.02
N GLU A 71 -0.06 -11.69 -3.58
CA GLU A 71 -0.32 -12.97 -2.89
C GLU A 71 0.96 -13.58 -2.29
N ALA A 72 2.11 -13.44 -2.96
CA ALA A 72 3.39 -13.95 -2.45
C ALA A 72 3.86 -13.25 -1.16
N MET A 73 3.30 -12.08 -0.82
CA MET A 73 3.51 -11.43 0.48
C MET A 73 2.49 -11.85 1.54
N ILE A 74 1.40 -12.49 1.13
CA ILE A 74 0.33 -13.04 1.96
C ILE A 74 0.64 -14.53 2.14
N GLY A 75 1.58 -14.87 3.03
CA GLY A 75 2.02 -16.27 3.22
C GLY A 75 0.89 -17.28 3.50
N GLU A 76 1.15 -18.57 3.32
CA GLU A 76 0.15 -19.65 3.44
C GLU A 76 -0.50 -19.76 4.84
N ASP A 77 0.18 -19.26 5.90
CA ASP A 77 -0.33 -19.22 7.29
C ASP A 77 -1.19 -17.97 7.60
N VAL A 78 -1.40 -17.07 6.63
CA VAL A 78 -2.00 -15.74 6.84
C VAL A 78 -3.54 -15.77 6.95
N TYR A 79 -4.19 -16.91 6.72
CA TYR A 79 -5.63 -17.05 6.98
C TYR A 79 -6.00 -16.89 8.47
N GLU A 80 -5.04 -16.99 9.41
CA GLU A 80 -5.31 -16.81 10.84
C GLU A 80 -4.73 -15.52 11.46
N SER A 81 -3.78 -14.85 10.81
CA SER A 81 -3.27 -13.55 11.28
C SER A 81 -2.45 -12.86 10.19
N PRO A 82 -2.99 -11.86 9.48
CA PRO A 82 -2.15 -10.96 8.70
C PRO A 82 -1.25 -10.21 9.67
N TYR A 83 -0.01 -10.68 9.80
CA TYR A 83 1.00 -10.21 10.75
C TYR A 83 1.37 -8.72 10.56
N TYR A 84 0.87 -8.09 9.48
CA TYR A 84 0.96 -6.65 9.21
C TYR A 84 -0.28 -5.84 9.60
N SER A 85 -1.23 -6.41 10.36
CA SER A 85 -2.44 -5.70 10.83
C SER A 85 -2.22 -4.80 12.04
N TRP A 86 -0.98 -4.58 12.48
CA TRP A 86 -0.66 -3.68 13.60
C TRP A 86 -0.01 -2.38 13.14
N ALA A 87 -0.48 -1.87 11.99
CA ALA A 87 -0.34 -0.47 11.69
C ALA A 87 -1.53 0.25 12.34
N TYR A 88 -1.34 0.71 13.58
CA TYR A 88 -2.16 1.78 14.14
C TYR A 88 -2.29 2.86 13.05
N ASP A 89 -3.46 3.36 12.70
CA ASP A 89 -3.59 4.47 11.72
C ASP A 89 -3.35 4.14 10.23
N VAL A 90 -3.49 2.88 9.79
CA VAL A 90 -3.80 2.56 8.38
C VAL A 90 -5.10 1.77 8.27
N GLU A 91 -5.82 1.97 7.17
CA GLU A 91 -7.04 1.24 6.87
C GLU A 91 -6.70 0.04 5.96
N LEU A 92 -6.86 -1.17 6.49
CA LEU A 92 -6.78 -2.41 5.71
C LEU A 92 -8.16 -2.75 5.16
N LEU A 93 -8.22 -2.99 3.86
CA LEU A 93 -9.43 -3.23 3.10
C LEU A 93 -9.41 -4.64 2.54
N SER A 94 -10.46 -5.44 2.78
CA SER A 94 -10.56 -6.79 2.22
C SER A 94 -11.37 -6.77 0.92
N MET A 95 -10.76 -7.27 -0.14
CA MET A 95 -11.35 -7.40 -1.46
C MET A 95 -11.64 -8.86 -1.75
N VAL A 96 -12.82 -9.15 -2.30
CA VAL A 96 -13.16 -10.49 -2.77
C VAL A 96 -13.14 -10.50 -4.29
N SER A 97 -12.40 -11.43 -4.87
CA SER A 97 -12.41 -11.74 -6.30
C SER A 97 -13.10 -13.08 -6.56
N GLU A 98 -13.30 -13.42 -7.83
CA GLU A 98 -13.85 -14.73 -8.22
C GLU A 98 -12.94 -15.90 -7.84
N THR A 99 -11.64 -15.65 -7.69
CA THR A 99 -10.65 -16.69 -7.38
C THR A 99 -10.31 -16.76 -5.89
N ASP A 100 -10.18 -15.62 -5.20
CA ASP A 100 -9.74 -15.56 -3.78
C ASP A 100 -10.01 -14.19 -3.09
N HIS A 101 -9.63 -14.05 -1.81
CA HIS A 101 -9.60 -12.78 -1.07
C HIS A 101 -8.24 -12.09 -1.20
N PHE A 102 -8.25 -10.79 -1.47
CA PHE A 102 -7.07 -9.92 -1.50
C PHE A 102 -7.13 -8.86 -0.37
N TRP A 103 -5.98 -8.32 -0.01
CA TRP A 103 -5.86 -7.22 0.94
C TRP A 103 -5.32 -5.96 0.26
N ALA A 104 -6.08 -4.88 0.35
CA ALA A 104 -5.65 -3.55 -0.02
C ALA A 104 -5.28 -2.73 1.22
N MET A 105 -4.34 -1.80 1.06
CA MET A 105 -3.91 -0.87 2.09
C MET A 105 -4.17 0.57 1.66
N ASN A 106 -4.81 1.30 2.55
CA ASN A 106 -5.00 2.74 2.50
C ASN A 106 -4.28 3.35 3.71
N THR A 107 -3.14 4.02 3.49
CA THR A 107 -2.47 4.70 4.60
C THR A 107 -3.22 5.98 4.95
N THR A 108 -3.86 6.04 6.12
CA THR A 108 -4.62 7.21 6.57
C THR A 108 -3.77 8.16 7.42
N GLN A 109 -2.70 7.64 8.04
CA GLN A 109 -1.73 8.44 8.79
C GLN A 109 -0.94 9.41 7.91
N VAL A 110 -0.85 10.66 8.39
CA VAL A 110 -0.01 11.71 7.80
C VAL A 110 1.12 12.04 8.77
N PHE A 111 2.36 11.98 8.29
CA PHE A 111 3.55 12.36 9.04
C PHE A 111 4.02 13.75 8.64
N PRO A 112 4.67 14.50 9.54
CA PRO A 112 5.21 15.81 9.20
C PRO A 112 6.23 15.69 8.06
N HIS A 113 6.33 16.71 7.21
CA HIS A 113 7.34 16.72 6.17
C HIS A 113 8.76 16.64 6.78
N PRO A 114 9.67 15.80 6.25
CA PRO A 114 11.05 15.76 6.71
C PRO A 114 11.74 17.12 6.48
N ASN A 115 12.52 17.58 7.46
CA ASN A 115 13.35 18.78 7.34
C ASN A 115 14.83 18.40 7.30
N THR A 116 15.65 19.19 6.60
CA THR A 116 17.09 18.96 6.48
C THR A 116 17.76 18.81 7.85
N GLY A 117 18.50 17.72 8.04
CA GLY A 117 19.24 17.43 9.28
C GLY A 117 18.42 16.77 10.40
N TYR A 118 17.13 16.45 10.17
CA TYR A 118 16.30 15.72 11.13
C TYR A 118 16.30 14.23 10.82
N VAL A 119 16.40 13.38 11.87
CA VAL A 119 16.21 11.94 11.73
C VAL A 119 14.70 11.66 11.69
N PHE A 120 14.20 11.23 10.53
CA PHE A 120 12.81 10.85 10.38
C PHE A 120 12.54 9.56 11.16
N ASN A 121 11.95 9.69 12.34
CA ASN A 121 11.64 8.57 13.22
C ASN A 121 10.18 8.16 13.03
N LEU A 122 9.93 7.27 12.07
CA LEU A 122 8.67 6.54 12.02
C LEU A 122 8.64 5.59 13.20
N LYS A 123 7.56 5.66 14.00
CA LYS A 123 7.26 4.57 14.92
C LYS A 123 7.07 3.32 14.08
N TYR A 124 7.65 2.20 14.54
CA TYR A 124 7.51 0.86 13.99
C TYR A 124 6.12 0.63 13.34
N ASN A 125 6.10 0.01 12.14
CA ASN A 125 4.94 -0.63 11.48
C ASN A 125 4.28 0.08 10.27
N TYR A 126 4.85 1.13 9.67
CA TYR A 126 4.26 1.76 8.46
C TYR A 126 5.12 1.52 7.20
N PRO A 127 4.90 0.44 6.44
CA PRO A 127 5.64 0.18 5.21
C PRO A 127 5.37 1.26 4.15
N LEU A 128 4.19 1.87 4.20
CA LEU A 128 3.79 3.03 3.41
C LEU A 128 3.15 4.09 4.32
N PHE A 129 3.46 5.35 4.05
CA PHE A 129 2.92 6.49 4.77
C PHE A 129 2.66 7.70 3.87
N ARG A 130 1.99 8.73 4.41
CA ARG A 130 1.79 10.03 3.75
C ARG A 130 2.57 11.14 4.44
N LEU A 131 2.89 12.20 3.71
CA LEU A 131 3.55 13.40 4.23
C LEU A 131 2.62 14.61 4.25
N GLU A 132 2.76 15.44 5.28
CA GLU A 132 2.08 16.72 5.41
C GLU A 132 2.53 17.68 4.31
N GLY A 133 1.59 18.36 3.66
CA GLY A 133 1.87 19.28 2.56
C GLY A 133 1.86 18.64 1.17
N GLU A 134 1.97 17.31 1.09
CA GLU A 134 1.91 16.55 -0.17
C GLU A 134 0.47 16.16 -0.53
N ALA A 135 0.24 15.66 -1.75
CA ALA A 135 -1.09 15.23 -2.15
C ALA A 135 -1.53 14.02 -1.31
N LYS A 136 -2.81 13.97 -0.91
CA LYS A 136 -3.33 12.87 -0.06
C LYS A 136 -3.32 11.50 -0.74
N THR A 137 -3.00 11.45 -2.03
CA THR A 137 -2.86 10.22 -2.81
C THR A 137 -1.40 9.76 -2.93
N ASP A 138 -0.44 10.61 -2.54
CA ASP A 138 0.97 10.30 -2.61
C ASP A 138 1.36 9.37 -1.45
N LEU A 139 2.13 8.35 -1.79
CA LEU A 139 2.62 7.34 -0.84
C LEU A 139 4.14 7.43 -0.75
N PHE A 140 4.66 7.16 0.43
CA PHE A 140 6.09 7.22 0.72
C PHE A 140 6.51 6.00 1.53
N CYS A 141 7.76 5.59 1.39
CA CYS A 141 8.38 4.58 2.25
C CYS A 141 9.76 5.03 2.76
N LEU A 142 10.22 4.42 3.85
CA LEU A 142 11.48 4.71 4.50
C LEU A 142 12.47 3.54 4.29
N GLU A 143 13.74 3.87 4.05
CA GLU A 143 14.87 2.93 4.00
C GLU A 143 15.95 3.38 5.00
N GLY A 144 16.67 2.42 5.60
CA GLY A 144 17.85 2.68 6.41
C GLY A 144 17.56 2.86 7.90
N GLN A 145 16.57 2.16 8.45
CA GLN A 145 16.36 2.06 9.90
C GLN A 145 16.94 0.74 10.44
N GLU A 146 17.64 0.81 11.56
CA GLU A 146 18.40 -0.33 12.13
C GLU A 146 17.51 -1.49 12.63
N SER A 147 16.18 -1.30 12.64
CA SER A 147 15.18 -2.33 12.93
C SER A 147 14.74 -3.06 11.66
N THR A 148 15.55 -4.04 11.27
CA THR A 148 15.53 -4.80 10.01
C THR A 148 14.40 -5.82 9.92
N GLY A 149 13.19 -5.39 9.57
CA GLY A 149 12.07 -6.31 9.23
C GLY A 149 11.07 -5.76 8.22
N ASP A 150 10.78 -4.46 8.28
CA ASP A 150 9.62 -3.87 7.60
C ASP A 150 9.97 -2.82 6.53
N GLU A 151 11.18 -2.89 5.98
CA GLU A 151 11.60 -2.00 4.91
C GLU A 151 10.96 -2.45 3.58
N LEU A 152 9.82 -1.84 3.20
CA LEU A 152 9.08 -2.16 1.97
C LEU A 152 10.01 -2.28 0.76
N LEU A 153 10.90 -1.31 0.57
CA LEU A 153 11.81 -1.27 -0.57
C LEU A 153 12.84 -2.40 -0.57
N VAL A 154 13.33 -2.81 0.61
CA VAL A 154 14.23 -3.96 0.72
C VAL A 154 13.49 -5.24 0.39
N ASN A 155 12.31 -5.45 0.98
CA ASN A 155 11.48 -6.62 0.69
C ASN A 155 11.08 -6.67 -0.79
N TYR A 156 10.69 -5.54 -1.36
CA TYR A 156 10.36 -5.38 -2.78
C TYR A 156 11.48 -5.88 -3.69
N ARG A 157 12.72 -5.43 -3.42
CA ARG A 157 13.91 -5.84 -4.18
C ARG A 157 14.30 -7.30 -3.91
N GLN A 158 14.27 -7.73 -2.65
CA GLN A 158 14.70 -9.06 -2.23
C GLN A 158 13.81 -10.17 -2.83
N TYR A 159 12.50 -9.98 -2.82
CA TYR A 159 11.55 -10.98 -3.30
C TYR A 159 11.26 -10.87 -4.81
N GLY A 160 11.81 -9.85 -5.46
CA GLY A 160 11.60 -9.57 -6.89
C GLY A 160 10.15 -9.21 -7.17
N LEU A 161 9.58 -8.31 -6.36
CA LEU A 161 8.22 -7.81 -6.54
C LEU A 161 8.18 -6.80 -7.69
N SER A 162 6.99 -6.62 -8.27
CA SER A 162 6.73 -5.73 -9.42
C SER A 162 5.54 -4.80 -9.16
N GLY A 163 5.29 -3.84 -10.06
CA GLY A 163 4.11 -2.96 -10.02
C GLY A 163 4.28 -1.61 -9.30
N LEU A 164 5.46 -1.29 -8.78
CA LEU A 164 5.76 -0.01 -8.11
C LEU A 164 7.07 0.59 -8.64
N THR A 165 7.19 1.90 -8.56
CA THR A 165 8.47 2.59 -8.73
C THR A 165 8.77 3.44 -7.50
N PHE A 166 10.06 3.67 -7.27
CA PHE A 166 10.57 4.34 -6.08
C PHE A 166 11.49 5.47 -6.52
N GLU A 167 11.07 6.70 -6.27
CA GLU A 167 11.86 7.90 -6.55
C GLU A 167 12.41 8.46 -5.23
N GLU A 168 13.71 8.71 -5.18
CA GLU A 168 14.33 9.28 -3.97
C GLU A 168 13.78 10.70 -3.74
N PHE A 169 13.06 10.88 -2.64
CA PHE A 169 12.44 12.15 -2.28
C PHE A 169 13.32 12.93 -1.31
N TRP A 170 13.99 12.24 -0.39
CA TRP A 170 14.84 12.86 0.63
C TRP A 170 15.96 11.95 1.13
N VAL A 171 17.10 12.58 1.48
CA VAL A 171 18.27 11.93 2.09
C VAL A 171 18.72 12.70 3.34
N GLY A 172 18.77 12.01 4.49
CA GLY A 172 19.37 12.48 5.75
C GLY A 172 20.86 12.25 5.83
#